data_AF-A0A2E2IS67-F1
#
_entry.id   AF-A0A2E2IS67-F1
#
_cell.length_a   1.000
_cell.length_b   1.000
_cell.length_c   1.000
_cell.angle_alpha   90.00
_cell.angle_beta   90.00
_cell.angle_gamma   90.00
#
_symmetry.space_group_name_H-M   'P 1'
#
loop_
_entity.id
_entity.type
_entity.pdbx_description
1 polymer ?
#
loop_
_entity_poly.entity_id
_entity_poly.type
_entity_poly.pdbx_seq_one_letter_code
_entity_poly.pdbx_strand_id
1 'polypeptide(L)'
;MVIAAIIASWIQSRWYSHHLFPITMAYIAWVWMIHREVRLLWIVAICVLFVRPLVGEFVATGPYQRSVTELEGAMAESGISVAGKRVGLLNMHPSPFNQYLAMHGGVRWISSMNNSYVASELKPLDRPENEGMIAPAVSFDDPGVAMLHTEMLRLWEEKPPELLILDESTSWPLQFVNVKWKQAFAEDARFQAIFEQYQPVYTHEGDMLSFTIYERSDQASAEQGSAD
;
A
#
# COMPACT_ATOMS: atom_id res chain seq x y z
N MET A 1 4.50 -14.54 33.68
CA MET A 1 3.45 -13.58 33.28
C MET A 1 4.00 -12.47 32.37
N VAL A 2 5.05 -11.74 32.76
CA VAL A 2 5.66 -10.68 31.91
C VAL A 2 6.28 -11.22 30.61
N ILE A 3 7.08 -12.31 30.69
CA ILE A 3 7.64 -12.96 29.49
C ILE A 3 6.52 -13.42 28.55
N ALA A 4 5.41 -13.94 29.10
CA ALA A 4 4.26 -14.36 28.31
C ALA A 4 3.50 -13.18 27.68
N ALA A 5 3.39 -12.04 28.37
CA ALA A 5 2.80 -10.82 27.83
C ALA A 5 3.65 -10.22 26.70
N ILE A 6 4.97 -10.26 26.85
CA ILE A 6 5.92 -9.85 25.81
C ILE A 6 5.82 -10.77 24.60
N ILE A 7 5.77 -12.10 24.80
CA ILE A 7 5.57 -13.07 23.72
C ILE A 7 4.21 -12.87 23.04
N ALA A 8 3.15 -12.57 23.79
CA ALA A 8 1.82 -12.30 23.23
C ALA A 8 1.80 -11.01 22.39
N SER A 9 2.36 -9.91 22.91
CA SER A 9 2.53 -8.66 22.14
C SER A 9 3.41 -8.86 20.90
N TRP A 10 4.38 -9.77 20.97
CA TRP A 10 5.24 -10.15 19.85
C TRP A 10 4.54 -11.00 18.78
N ILE A 11 3.67 -11.93 19.19
CA ILE A 11 2.81 -12.66 18.24
C ILE A 11 1.85 -11.68 17.55
N GLN A 12 1.40 -10.64 18.25
CA GLN A 12 0.55 -9.57 17.69
C GLN A 12 1.32 -8.60 16.79
N SER A 13 2.59 -8.26 17.07
CA SER A 13 3.39 -7.36 16.22
C SER A 13 3.65 -7.92 14.83
N ARG A 14 3.60 -9.25 14.68
CA ARG A 14 3.68 -9.96 13.39
C ARG A 14 2.54 -9.59 12.42
N TRP A 15 1.46 -8.98 12.91
CA TRP A 15 0.30 -8.56 12.13
C TRP A 15 0.30 -7.06 11.84
N TYR A 16 1.11 -6.26 12.55
CA TYR A 16 1.11 -4.80 12.45
C TYR A 16 2.50 -4.22 12.83
N SER A 17 3.29 -3.90 11.81
CA SER A 17 4.64 -3.32 11.93
C SER A 17 4.69 -1.94 12.62
N HIS A 18 3.56 -1.25 12.78
CA HIS A 18 3.49 0.07 13.42
C HIS A 18 3.40 0.05 14.96
N HIS A 19 3.38 -1.12 15.61
CA HIS A 19 3.36 -1.26 17.08
C HIS A 19 4.74 -1.48 17.71
N LEU A 20 5.82 -1.49 16.93
CA LEU A 20 7.16 -1.82 17.42
C LEU A 20 7.75 -0.75 18.35
N PHE A 21 7.46 0.54 18.09
CA PHE A 21 7.89 1.62 18.97
C PHE A 21 7.23 1.53 20.36
N PRO A 22 5.90 1.37 20.49
CA PRO A 22 5.27 1.07 21.79
C PRO A 22 5.86 -0.16 22.50
N ILE A 23 6.12 -1.25 21.78
CA ILE A 23 6.70 -2.49 22.35
C ILE A 23 8.13 -2.24 22.85
N THR A 24 8.94 -1.54 22.07
CA THR A 24 10.33 -1.20 22.43
C THR A 24 10.36 -0.27 23.64
N MET A 25 9.50 0.75 23.69
CA MET A 25 9.40 1.66 24.83
C MET A 25 8.90 0.96 26.10
N ALA A 26 7.93 0.05 25.98
CA ALA A 26 7.46 -0.77 27.10
C ALA A 26 8.58 -1.68 27.64
N TYR A 27 9.41 -2.24 26.76
CA TYR A 27 10.56 -3.05 27.16
C TYR A 27 11.65 -2.23 27.86
N ILE A 28 12.02 -1.07 27.32
CA ILE A 28 13.00 -0.15 27.96
C ILE A 28 12.50 0.25 29.34
N ALA A 29 11.21 0.60 29.46
CA ALA A 29 10.59 0.92 30.74
C ALA A 29 10.63 -0.25 31.73
N TRP A 30 10.39 -1.48 31.26
CA TRP A 30 10.46 -2.68 32.10
C TRP A 30 11.89 -2.98 32.59
N VAL A 31 12.88 -2.94 31.71
CA VAL A 31 14.29 -3.11 32.10
C VAL A 31 14.68 -2.04 33.12
N TRP A 32 14.27 -0.78 32.89
CA TRP A 32 14.50 0.30 33.84
C TRP A 32 13.84 0.06 35.21
N MET A 33 12.65 -0.55 35.27
CA MET A 33 12.00 -0.87 36.54
C MET A 33 12.69 -2.00 37.32
N ILE A 34 13.18 -3.04 36.64
CA ILE A 34 13.70 -4.24 37.32
C ILE A 34 15.22 -4.29 37.48
N HIS A 35 15.97 -3.36 36.89
CA HIS A 35 17.44 -3.46 36.78
C HIS A 35 18.17 -3.63 38.13
N ARG A 36 17.55 -3.19 39.23
CA ARG A 36 18.09 -3.31 40.59
C ARG A 36 17.86 -4.68 41.21
N GLU A 37 16.89 -5.45 40.73
CA GLU A 37 16.47 -6.73 41.29
C GLU A 37 16.96 -7.93 40.48
N VAL A 38 17.50 -7.68 39.27
CA VAL A 38 17.96 -8.71 38.34
C VAL A 38 19.47 -8.64 38.20
N ARG A 39 20.15 -9.80 38.27
CA ARG A 39 21.61 -9.86 38.07
C ARG A 39 21.97 -9.34 36.67
N LEU A 40 23.06 -8.59 36.58
CA LEU A 40 23.54 -7.98 35.33
C LEU A 40 23.60 -8.96 34.15
N LEU A 41 24.01 -10.20 34.40
CA LEU A 41 24.14 -11.25 33.38
C LEU A 41 22.79 -11.60 32.73
N TRP A 42 21.69 -11.56 33.50
CA TRP A 42 20.34 -11.74 32.99
C TRP A 42 19.86 -10.50 32.24
N ILE A 43 20.20 -9.29 32.69
CA ILE A 43 19.90 -8.05 31.94
C ILE A 43 20.58 -8.10 30.56
N VAL A 44 21.85 -8.52 30.50
CA VAL A 44 22.58 -8.69 29.23
C VAL A 44 21.94 -9.75 28.34
N ALA A 45 21.60 -10.93 28.89
CA ALA A 45 20.96 -12.00 28.12
C ALA A 45 19.60 -11.57 27.54
N ILE A 46 18.80 -10.85 28.33
CA ILE A 46 17.53 -10.27 27.89
C ILE A 46 17.81 -9.22 26.81
N CYS A 47 18.69 -8.25 27.02
CA CYS A 47 19.05 -7.27 25.98
C CYS A 47 19.46 -7.91 24.66
N VAL A 48 20.27 -8.98 24.67
CA VAL A 48 20.66 -9.71 23.44
C VAL A 48 19.46 -10.37 22.74
N LEU A 49 18.53 -10.96 23.51
CA LEU A 49 17.30 -11.54 22.96
C LEU A 49 16.40 -10.47 22.30
N PHE A 50 16.43 -9.24 22.79
CA PHE A 50 15.66 -8.11 22.23
C PHE A 50 16.38 -7.34 21.11
N VAL A 51 17.70 -7.40 21.01
CA VAL A 51 18.43 -6.77 19.89
C VAL A 51 18.13 -7.48 18.57
N ARG A 52 17.99 -8.82 18.58
CA ARG A 52 17.69 -9.61 17.37
C ARG A 52 16.44 -9.13 16.61
N PRO A 53 15.29 -8.89 17.24
CA PRO A 53 14.11 -8.37 16.55
C PRO A 53 14.26 -6.91 16.09
N LEU A 54 14.94 -6.05 16.86
CA LEU A 54 15.27 -4.68 16.44
C LEU A 54 16.09 -4.68 15.14
N VAL A 55 17.10 -5.55 15.04
CA VAL A 55 17.91 -5.70 13.83
C VAL A 55 17.06 -6.21 12.65
N GLY A 56 16.15 -7.16 12.87
CA GLY A 56 15.26 -7.66 11.82
C GLY A 56 14.36 -6.57 11.22
N GLU A 57 13.85 -5.65 12.04
CA GLU A 57 13.00 -4.53 11.60
C GLU A 57 13.80 -3.40 10.93
N PHE A 58 15.02 -3.12 11.39
CA PHE A 58 15.94 -2.23 10.67
C PHE A 58 16.26 -2.78 9.27
N VAL A 59 16.45 -4.10 9.14
CA VAL A 59 16.63 -4.76 7.85
C VAL A 59 15.37 -4.63 6.98
N ALA A 60 14.17 -4.74 7.55
CA ALA A 60 12.90 -4.55 6.84
C ALA A 60 12.62 -3.08 6.46
N THR A 61 13.22 -2.12 7.17
CA THR A 61 13.09 -0.68 6.88
C THR A 61 13.84 -0.28 5.60
N GLY A 62 14.92 -0.98 5.26
CA GLY A 62 15.72 -0.68 4.07
C GLY A 62 14.93 -0.74 2.76
N PRO A 63 14.23 -1.86 2.44
CA PRO A 63 13.33 -1.93 1.29
C PRO A 63 12.28 -0.82 1.25
N TYR A 64 11.66 -0.50 2.40
CA TYR A 64 10.69 0.59 2.50
C TYR A 64 11.31 1.96 2.19
N GLN A 65 12.47 2.28 2.75
CA GLN A 65 13.16 3.54 2.48
C GLN A 65 13.58 3.66 1.02
N ARG A 66 13.98 2.55 0.39
CA ARG A 66 14.29 2.50 -1.04
C ARG A 66 13.04 2.78 -1.87
N SER A 67 11.90 2.14 -1.60
CA SER A 67 10.67 2.41 -2.36
C SER A 67 10.17 3.85 -2.17
N VAL A 68 10.28 4.42 -0.97
CA VAL A 68 9.95 5.85 -0.75
C VAL A 68 10.89 6.76 -1.55
N THR A 69 12.20 6.51 -1.50
CA THR A 69 13.19 7.33 -2.22
C THR A 69 13.01 7.21 -3.74
N GLU A 70 12.71 6.01 -4.21
CA GLU A 70 12.42 5.73 -5.62
C GLU A 70 11.15 6.45 -6.08
N LEU A 71 10.06 6.42 -5.29
CA LEU A 71 8.85 7.16 -5.60
C LEU A 71 9.10 8.67 -5.65
N GLU A 72 9.78 9.24 -4.66
CA GLU A 72 10.12 10.67 -4.64
C GLU A 72 10.95 11.06 -5.87
N GLY A 73 11.93 10.23 -6.25
CA GLY A 73 12.74 10.42 -7.45
C GLY A 73 11.91 10.39 -8.74
N ALA A 74 11.09 9.35 -8.90
CA ALA A 74 10.23 9.16 -10.08
C ALA A 74 9.19 10.30 -10.22
N MET A 75 8.58 10.72 -9.11
CA MET A 75 7.63 11.82 -9.12
C MET A 75 8.32 13.16 -9.44
N ALA A 76 9.50 13.42 -8.89
CA ALA A 76 10.29 14.61 -9.21
C ALA A 76 10.72 14.64 -10.70
N GLU A 77 11.14 13.50 -11.24
CA GLU A 77 11.49 13.36 -12.66
C GLU A 77 10.28 13.59 -13.58
N SER A 78 9.11 13.06 -13.21
CA SER A 78 7.88 13.22 -13.98
C SER A 78 7.43 14.67 -14.12
N GLY A 79 7.80 15.53 -13.16
CA GLY A 79 7.30 16.92 -13.06
C GLY A 79 5.81 17.04 -12.74
N ILE A 80 5.11 15.92 -12.48
CA ILE A 80 3.67 15.90 -12.21
C ILE A 80 3.41 16.25 -10.74
N SER A 81 2.69 17.34 -10.52
CA SER A 81 2.26 17.74 -9.17
C SER A 81 0.96 17.05 -8.77
N VAL A 82 0.91 16.53 -7.54
CA VAL A 82 -0.28 15.99 -6.88
C VAL A 82 -0.97 17.02 -5.96
N ALA A 83 -0.34 18.16 -5.71
CA ALA A 83 -0.81 19.12 -4.72
C ALA A 83 -2.19 19.66 -5.08
N GLY A 84 -3.14 19.56 -4.14
CA GLY A 84 -4.52 20.01 -4.32
C GLY A 84 -5.37 19.15 -5.26
N LYS A 85 -4.81 18.07 -5.83
CA LYS A 85 -5.52 17.16 -6.74
C LYS A 85 -6.15 15.98 -5.97
N ARG A 86 -7.28 15.48 -6.45
CA ARG A 86 -7.80 14.16 -6.10
C ARG A 86 -7.04 13.13 -6.90
N VAL A 87 -6.44 12.17 -6.21
CA VAL A 87 -5.64 11.12 -6.82
C VAL A 87 -6.31 9.77 -6.58
N GLY A 88 -6.88 9.19 -7.64
CA GLY A 88 -7.30 7.80 -7.63
C GLY A 88 -6.06 6.92 -7.60
N LEU A 89 -6.02 5.96 -6.68
CA LEU A 89 -4.85 5.10 -6.48
C LEU A 89 -5.33 3.66 -6.46
N LEU A 90 -4.87 2.86 -7.42
CA LEU A 90 -5.02 1.41 -7.37
C LEU A 90 -3.70 0.81 -6.93
N ASN A 91 -3.71 0.21 -5.74
CA ASN A 91 -2.54 -0.41 -5.15
C ASN A 91 -2.90 -1.61 -4.28
N MET A 92 -2.01 -2.60 -4.24
CA MET A 92 -2.13 -3.73 -3.31
C MET A 92 -1.70 -3.34 -1.90
N HIS A 93 -0.66 -2.51 -1.81
CA HIS A 93 -0.10 -2.03 -0.54
C HIS A 93 -0.15 -0.49 -0.45
N PRO A 94 -0.62 0.08 0.68
CA PRO A 94 -0.80 1.53 0.84
C PRO A 94 0.47 2.38 0.70
N SER A 95 1.63 1.81 1.03
CA SER A 95 2.93 2.48 0.96
C SER A 95 3.66 2.13 -0.33
N PRO A 96 4.43 3.08 -0.94
CA PRO A 96 4.76 4.42 -0.42
C PRO A 96 3.80 5.54 -0.82
N PHE A 97 2.84 5.26 -1.70
CA PHE A 97 1.97 6.28 -2.29
C PHE A 97 1.15 7.06 -1.28
N ASN A 98 0.61 6.43 -0.23
CA ASN A 98 -0.17 7.14 0.78
C ASN A 98 0.66 8.21 1.52
N GLN A 99 1.89 7.88 1.92
CA GLN A 99 2.74 8.85 2.60
C GLN A 99 3.08 9.98 1.63
N TYR A 100 3.41 9.65 0.38
CA TYR A 100 3.72 10.65 -0.64
C TYR A 100 2.56 11.63 -0.84
N LEU A 101 1.33 11.13 -1.07
CA LEU A 101 0.15 11.99 -1.25
C LEU A 101 -0.10 12.88 -0.03
N ALA A 102 0.01 12.33 1.18
CA ALA A 102 -0.17 13.09 2.41
C ALA A 102 0.89 14.19 2.59
N MET A 103 2.15 13.92 2.25
CA MET A 103 3.26 14.88 2.36
C MET A 103 3.19 16.00 1.31
N HIS A 104 2.75 15.67 0.09
CA HIS A 104 2.74 16.59 -1.05
C HIS A 104 1.37 17.23 -1.31
N GLY A 105 0.42 17.11 -0.36
CA GLY A 105 -0.88 17.78 -0.41
C GLY A 105 -1.86 17.20 -1.44
N GLY A 106 -1.64 15.96 -1.88
CA GLY A 106 -2.60 15.21 -2.70
C GLY A 106 -3.70 14.58 -1.85
N VAL A 107 -4.93 14.64 -2.35
CA VAL A 107 -6.07 14.01 -1.69
C VAL A 107 -6.26 12.62 -2.28
N ARG A 108 -5.99 11.59 -1.48
CA ARG A 108 -6.31 10.22 -1.89
C ARG A 108 -7.82 10.10 -2.15
N TRP A 109 -8.18 9.65 -3.35
CA TRP A 109 -9.55 9.64 -3.83
C TRP A 109 -10.01 8.24 -4.19
N ILE A 110 -10.11 7.37 -3.20
CA ILE A 110 -10.60 5.99 -3.32
C ILE A 110 -11.32 5.63 -2.02
N SER A 111 -12.34 4.79 -2.09
CA SER A 111 -13.16 4.38 -0.93
C SER A 111 -12.39 3.56 0.11
N SER A 112 -11.32 2.87 -0.30
CA SER A 112 -10.51 2.01 0.57
C SER A 112 -9.04 2.43 0.63
N MET A 113 -8.36 2.09 1.73
CA MET A 113 -6.92 2.35 1.91
C MET A 113 -6.01 1.43 1.07
N ASN A 114 -6.55 0.39 0.44
CA ASN A 114 -5.91 -0.43 -0.56
C ASN A 114 -6.98 -1.24 -1.30
N ASN A 115 -6.63 -1.80 -2.45
CA ASN A 115 -7.52 -2.65 -3.24
C ASN A 115 -7.36 -4.12 -2.84
N SER A 116 -7.31 -4.39 -1.54
CA SER A 116 -7.13 -5.74 -0.96
C SER A 116 -8.27 -6.71 -1.32
N TYR A 117 -9.43 -6.18 -1.71
CA TYR A 117 -10.53 -6.99 -2.23
C TYR A 117 -10.15 -7.72 -3.52
N VAL A 118 -9.31 -7.12 -4.38
CA VAL A 118 -8.76 -7.79 -5.59
C VAL A 118 -7.81 -8.90 -5.20
N ALA A 119 -7.00 -8.69 -4.16
CA ALA A 119 -6.13 -9.75 -3.66
C ALA A 119 -6.92 -10.94 -3.10
N SER A 120 -8.12 -10.73 -2.57
CA SER A 120 -8.96 -11.83 -2.08
C SER A 120 -9.39 -12.76 -3.22
N GLU A 121 -9.73 -12.19 -4.38
CA GLU A 121 -10.06 -12.92 -5.61
C GLU A 121 -8.85 -13.69 -6.17
N LEU A 122 -7.65 -13.08 -6.11
CA LEU A 122 -6.44 -13.62 -6.70
C LEU A 122 -5.65 -14.56 -5.77
N LYS A 123 -5.95 -14.58 -4.48
CA LYS A 123 -5.27 -15.41 -3.48
C LYS A 123 -5.17 -16.90 -3.83
N PRO A 124 -6.19 -17.56 -4.44
CA PRO A 124 -6.07 -18.96 -4.84
C PRO A 124 -4.96 -19.21 -5.87
N LEU A 125 -4.63 -18.20 -6.69
CA LEU A 125 -3.60 -18.21 -7.71
C LEU A 125 -2.22 -17.80 -7.18
N ASP A 126 -2.15 -17.17 -6.01
CA ASP A 126 -0.92 -16.68 -5.39
C ASP A 126 -0.09 -17.84 -4.81
N ARG A 127 0.61 -18.56 -5.68
CA ARG A 127 1.44 -19.72 -5.35
C ARG A 127 2.80 -19.62 -6.02
N PRO A 128 3.87 -20.24 -5.45
CA PRO A 128 5.20 -20.23 -6.05
C PRO A 128 5.25 -20.66 -7.51
N GLU A 129 4.38 -21.59 -7.92
CA GLU A 129 4.35 -22.07 -9.31
C GLU A 129 3.88 -21.02 -10.32
N ASN A 130 3.20 -19.97 -9.84
CA ASN A 130 2.68 -18.86 -10.64
C ASN A 130 3.52 -17.58 -10.48
N GLU A 131 4.75 -17.69 -10.00
CA GLU A 131 5.64 -16.55 -9.84
C GLU A 131 5.84 -15.80 -11.18
N GLY A 132 5.61 -14.49 -11.16
CA GLY A 132 5.70 -13.63 -12.34
C GLY A 132 4.49 -13.70 -13.28
N MET A 133 3.51 -14.56 -13.00
CA MET A 133 2.28 -14.64 -13.78
C MET A 133 1.51 -13.32 -13.66
N ILE A 134 1.06 -12.78 -14.79
CA ILE A 134 0.13 -11.65 -14.78
C ILE A 134 -1.27 -12.18 -14.44
N ALA A 135 -1.87 -11.64 -13.38
CA ALA A 135 -3.20 -12.04 -12.92
C ALA A 135 -4.27 -11.92 -14.02
N PRO A 136 -5.22 -12.87 -14.11
CA PRO A 136 -6.37 -12.77 -15.00
C PRO A 136 -7.33 -11.66 -14.54
N ALA A 137 -8.35 -11.40 -15.36
CA ALA A 137 -9.47 -10.56 -14.95
C ALA A 137 -10.18 -11.16 -13.72
N VAL A 138 -10.68 -10.30 -12.83
CA VAL A 138 -11.43 -10.70 -11.63
C VAL A 138 -12.94 -10.59 -11.88
N SER A 139 -13.73 -11.50 -11.30
CA SER A 139 -15.18 -11.58 -11.49
C SER A 139 -16.00 -10.94 -10.38
N PHE A 140 -15.44 -10.77 -9.17
CA PHE A 140 -16.12 -10.22 -8.00
C PHE A 140 -17.41 -10.97 -7.63
N ASP A 141 -17.35 -12.30 -7.61
CA ASP A 141 -18.51 -13.14 -7.31
C ASP A 141 -18.97 -13.04 -5.84
N ASP A 142 -18.07 -12.67 -4.93
CA ASP A 142 -18.41 -12.41 -3.53
C ASP A 142 -19.16 -11.07 -3.37
N PRO A 143 -20.38 -11.04 -2.77
CA PRO A 143 -21.16 -9.82 -2.64
C PRO A 143 -20.48 -8.69 -1.85
N GLY A 144 -19.65 -9.03 -0.86
CA GLY A 144 -18.91 -8.05 -0.07
C GLY A 144 -17.79 -7.39 -0.87
N VAL A 145 -17.05 -8.19 -1.65
CA VAL A 145 -16.02 -7.72 -2.58
C VAL A 145 -16.64 -6.84 -3.67
N ALA A 146 -17.76 -7.29 -4.27
CA ALA A 146 -18.47 -6.55 -5.31
C ALA A 146 -18.99 -5.19 -4.82
N MET A 147 -19.48 -5.12 -3.58
CA MET A 147 -19.91 -3.86 -2.96
C MET A 147 -18.76 -2.86 -2.85
N LEU A 148 -17.61 -3.28 -2.32
CA LEU A 148 -16.42 -2.41 -2.19
C LEU A 148 -15.95 -1.88 -3.54
N HIS A 149 -15.93 -2.76 -4.56
CA HIS A 149 -15.58 -2.37 -5.91
C HIS A 149 -16.58 -1.35 -6.48
N THR A 150 -17.87 -1.60 -6.30
CA THR A 150 -18.95 -0.72 -6.77
C THR A 150 -18.86 0.67 -6.13
N GLU A 151 -18.59 0.76 -4.83
CA GLU A 151 -18.43 2.04 -4.11
C GLU A 151 -17.24 2.84 -4.65
N MET A 152 -16.13 2.17 -4.96
CA MET A 152 -14.95 2.79 -5.54
C MET A 152 -15.22 3.34 -6.94
N LEU A 153 -15.85 2.54 -7.81
CA LEU A 153 -16.23 3.01 -9.15
C LEU A 153 -17.25 4.16 -9.08
N ARG A 154 -18.24 4.08 -8.18
CA ARG A 154 -19.25 5.13 -8.01
C ARG A 154 -18.62 6.45 -7.57
N LEU A 155 -17.64 6.41 -6.67
CA LEU A 155 -16.89 7.59 -6.26
C LEU A 155 -16.20 8.26 -7.45
N TRP A 156 -15.59 7.47 -8.34
CA TRP A 156 -14.89 7.97 -9.52
C TRP A 156 -15.83 8.44 -10.63
N GLU A 157 -17.03 7.88 -10.74
CA GLU A 157 -18.06 8.37 -11.66
C GLU A 157 -18.63 9.71 -11.18
N GLU A 158 -19.03 9.79 -9.90
CA GLU A 158 -19.66 10.98 -9.33
C GLU A 158 -18.68 12.15 -9.16
N LYS A 159 -17.44 11.85 -8.76
CA LYS A 159 -16.39 12.83 -8.52
C LYS A 159 -15.07 12.29 -9.06
N PRO A 160 -14.83 12.40 -10.37
CA PRO A 160 -13.63 11.85 -10.99
C PRO A 160 -12.35 12.48 -10.42
N PRO A 161 -11.32 11.67 -10.10
CA PRO A 161 -10.02 12.19 -9.74
C PRO A 161 -9.34 12.91 -10.90
N GLU A 162 -8.48 13.89 -10.62
CA GLU A 162 -7.67 14.55 -11.64
C GLU A 162 -6.51 13.68 -12.12
N LEU A 163 -5.97 12.83 -11.23
CA LEU A 163 -4.90 11.88 -11.54
C LEU A 163 -5.29 10.46 -11.12
N LEU A 164 -4.86 9.47 -11.91
CA LEU A 164 -4.83 8.08 -11.51
C LEU A 164 -3.38 7.62 -11.38
N ILE A 165 -3.08 6.89 -10.31
CA ILE A 165 -1.83 6.15 -10.15
C ILE A 165 -2.19 4.66 -10.09
N LEU A 166 -1.67 3.91 -11.04
CA LEU A 166 -1.83 2.46 -11.11
C LEU A 166 -0.51 1.80 -10.70
N ASP A 167 -0.45 1.28 -9.47
CA ASP A 167 0.73 0.63 -8.90
C ASP A 167 0.76 -0.86 -9.27
N GLU A 168 1.68 -1.23 -10.17
CA GLU A 168 1.88 -2.60 -10.66
C GLU A 168 3.02 -3.32 -9.93
N SER A 169 3.57 -2.72 -8.86
CA SER A 169 4.61 -3.34 -8.06
C SER A 169 4.13 -4.63 -7.40
N THR A 170 4.99 -5.64 -7.35
CA THR A 170 4.72 -6.86 -6.58
C THR A 170 4.70 -6.49 -5.11
N SER A 171 3.51 -6.45 -4.54
CA SER A 171 3.29 -5.94 -3.20
C SER A 171 2.33 -6.83 -2.44
N TRP A 172 2.62 -7.03 -1.15
CA TRP A 172 1.72 -7.67 -0.20
C TRP A 172 0.28 -7.18 -0.39
N PRO A 173 -0.74 -8.06 -0.33
CA PRO A 173 -0.69 -9.43 0.21
C PRO A 173 -0.36 -10.52 -0.80
N LEU A 174 -0.23 -10.20 -2.09
CA LEU A 174 0.14 -11.18 -3.12
C LEU A 174 1.68 -11.24 -3.21
N GLN A 175 2.24 -12.45 -3.32
CA GLN A 175 3.69 -12.67 -3.32
C GLN A 175 4.24 -13.14 -4.66
N PHE A 176 3.43 -13.82 -5.47
CA PHE A 176 3.88 -14.51 -6.67
C PHE A 176 3.24 -13.95 -7.93
N VAL A 177 1.96 -13.58 -7.88
CA VAL A 177 1.25 -13.04 -9.05
C VAL A 177 1.40 -11.53 -9.14
N ASN A 178 1.56 -11.04 -10.36
CA ASN A 178 1.66 -9.61 -10.68
C ASN A 178 0.30 -9.07 -11.10
N VAL A 179 -0.06 -7.88 -10.62
CA VAL A 179 -1.36 -7.28 -10.91
C VAL A 179 -1.19 -6.07 -11.81
N LYS A 180 -1.68 -6.21 -13.04
CA LYS A 180 -1.86 -5.10 -13.97
C LYS A 180 -3.31 -4.69 -13.92
N TRP A 181 -3.60 -3.52 -13.34
CA TRP A 181 -4.98 -3.11 -13.04
C TRP A 181 -5.90 -3.06 -14.27
N LYS A 182 -5.36 -2.63 -15.42
CA LYS A 182 -6.11 -2.65 -16.68
C LYS A 182 -6.54 -4.06 -17.10
N GLN A 183 -5.72 -5.07 -16.82
CA GLN A 183 -6.02 -6.46 -17.11
C GLN A 183 -6.94 -7.06 -16.04
N ALA A 184 -6.67 -6.77 -14.76
CA ALA A 184 -7.50 -7.22 -13.66
C ALA A 184 -8.97 -6.77 -13.84
N PHE A 185 -9.19 -5.57 -14.36
CA PHE A 185 -10.52 -5.02 -14.61
C PHE A 185 -10.89 -4.97 -16.11
N ALA A 186 -10.28 -5.83 -16.93
CA ALA A 186 -10.52 -5.84 -18.39
C ALA A 186 -11.99 -6.14 -18.75
N GLU A 187 -12.68 -6.93 -17.91
CA GLU A 187 -14.07 -7.33 -18.12
C GLU A 187 -15.08 -6.37 -17.44
N ASP A 188 -14.62 -5.38 -16.69
CA ASP A 188 -15.48 -4.38 -16.03
C ASP A 188 -15.73 -3.17 -16.95
N ALA A 189 -16.90 -3.16 -17.58
CA ALA A 189 -17.31 -2.09 -18.50
C ALA A 189 -17.35 -0.70 -17.87
N ARG A 190 -17.67 -0.59 -16.57
CA ARG A 190 -17.71 0.70 -15.86
C ARG A 190 -16.30 1.23 -15.64
N PHE A 191 -15.39 0.36 -15.18
CA PHE A 191 -13.99 0.73 -15.06
C PHE A 191 -13.40 1.17 -16.40
N GLN A 192 -13.65 0.43 -17.48
CA GLN A 192 -13.16 0.81 -18.82
C GLN A 192 -13.69 2.19 -19.25
N ALA A 193 -14.98 2.46 -19.07
CA ALA A 193 -15.58 3.76 -19.41
C ALA A 193 -15.00 4.95 -18.59
N ILE A 194 -14.70 4.73 -17.31
CA ILE A 194 -13.99 5.72 -16.50
C ILE A 194 -12.58 5.91 -17.05
N PHE A 195 -11.87 4.80 -17.27
CA PHE A 195 -10.46 4.79 -17.63
C PHE A 195 -10.17 5.40 -19.02
N GLU A 196 -11.11 5.29 -19.97
CA GLU A 196 -11.05 5.96 -21.28
C GLU A 196 -10.92 7.48 -21.21
N GLN A 197 -11.34 8.10 -20.10
CA GLN A 197 -11.20 9.54 -19.88
C GLN A 197 -9.77 9.95 -19.50
N TYR A 198 -8.88 9.00 -19.25
CA TYR A 198 -7.53 9.25 -18.74
C TYR A 198 -6.46 8.85 -19.77
N GLN A 199 -5.40 9.63 -19.86
CA GLN A 199 -4.26 9.36 -20.73
C GLN A 199 -2.99 9.13 -19.91
N PRO A 200 -2.15 8.15 -20.28
CA PRO A 200 -0.89 7.93 -19.60
C PRO A 200 0.03 9.13 -19.82
N VAL A 201 0.54 9.70 -18.75
CA VAL A 201 1.46 10.86 -18.79
C VAL A 201 2.86 10.51 -18.30
N TYR A 202 3.01 9.45 -17.51
CA TYR A 202 4.31 8.98 -17.03
C TYR A 202 4.24 7.49 -16.65
N THR A 203 5.26 6.73 -17.03
CA THR A 203 5.44 5.33 -16.62
C THR A 203 6.81 5.18 -15.97
N HIS A 204 6.83 4.55 -14.81
CA HIS A 204 8.04 4.23 -14.07
C HIS A 204 8.20 2.71 -13.95
N GLU A 205 9.38 2.22 -14.29
CA GLU A 205 9.78 0.82 -14.16
C GLU A 205 11.13 0.79 -13.43
N GLY A 206 11.09 0.63 -12.11
CA GLY A 206 12.26 0.62 -11.26
C GLY A 206 12.46 -0.70 -10.51
N ASP A 207 13.45 -0.71 -9.62
CA ASP A 207 13.83 -1.91 -8.88
C ASP A 207 12.81 -2.27 -7.79
N MET A 208 12.18 -1.27 -7.16
CA MET A 208 11.22 -1.46 -6.08
C MET A 208 9.78 -1.20 -6.50
N LEU A 209 9.56 -0.30 -7.46
CA LEU A 209 8.23 0.14 -7.89
C LEU A 209 8.09 0.07 -9.40
N SER A 210 6.90 -0.35 -9.84
CA SER A 210 6.43 -0.24 -11.22
C SER A 210 5.06 0.41 -11.17
N PHE A 211 4.87 1.53 -11.85
CA PHE A 211 3.59 2.24 -11.85
C PHE A 211 3.43 3.15 -13.06
N THR A 212 2.17 3.46 -13.38
CA THR A 212 1.84 4.46 -14.40
C THR A 212 0.91 5.53 -13.83
N ILE A 213 1.22 6.78 -14.14
CA ILE A 213 0.39 7.95 -13.83
C ILE A 213 -0.43 8.29 -15.06
N TYR A 214 -1.72 8.49 -14.85
CA TYR A 214 -2.64 8.97 -15.86
C TYR A 214 -3.24 10.30 -15.42
N GLU A 215 -3.43 11.20 -16.38
CA GLU A 215 -4.12 12.47 -16.18
C GLU A 215 -5.45 12.46 -16.94
N ARG A 216 -6.48 13.05 -16.34
CA ARG A 216 -7.80 13.15 -16.96
C ARG A 216 -7.72 14.08 -18.16
N SER A 217 -8.24 13.64 -19.31
CA SER A 217 -8.24 14.42 -20.54
C SER A 217 -9.21 15.62 -20.47
N ASP A 218 -8.78 16.77 -21.01
CA ASP A 218 -9.51 18.05 -20.95
C ASP A 218 -10.93 18.01 -21.56
N GLN A 219 -11.22 17.06 -22.46
CA GLN A 219 -12.56 16.89 -23.02
C GLN A 219 -13.60 16.48 -21.96
N ALA A 220 -13.20 15.75 -20.93
CA ALA A 220 -14.09 15.34 -19.85
C ALA A 220 -14.33 16.44 -18.79
N SER A 221 -13.43 17.43 -18.72
CA SER A 221 -13.52 18.58 -17.80
C SER A 221 -14.52 19.64 -18.29
N ALA A 222 -14.75 19.73 -19.60
CA ALA A 222 -15.66 20.70 -20.22
C ALA A 222 -17.14 20.36 -20.03
N GLU A 223 -17.50 19.08 -19.92
CA GLU A 223 -18.90 18.66 -19.73
C GLU A 223 -19.43 18.92 -18.31
N GLN A 224 -18.55 19.03 -17.32
CA GLN A 224 -18.93 19.30 -15.92
C GLN A 224 -18.91 20.79 -15.54
N GLY A 225 -18.29 21.66 -16.35
CA GLY A 225 -18.21 23.10 -16.10
C GLY A 225 -19.32 23.96 -16.73
N SER A 226 -20.33 23.33 -17.36
CA SER A 226 -21.46 24.04 -18.01
C SER A 226 -22.80 23.90 -17.27
N ALA A 227 -22.79 23.27 -16.09
CA ALA A 227 -23.95 23.14 -15.22
C ALA A 227 -23.69 23.86 -13.89
N ASP A 228 -23.66 25.20 -13.94
CA ASP A 228 -23.95 26.11 -12.83
C ASP A 228 -24.32 27.50 -13.38
#